data_AF-A0A1C9I4B0-F1
#
_entry.id   AF-A0A1C9I4B0-F1
#
_cell.length_a   1.000
_cell.length_b   1.000
_cell.length_c   1.000
_cell.angle_alpha   90.00
_cell.angle_beta   90.00
_cell.angle_gamma   90.00
#
_symmetry.space_group_name_H-M   'P 1'
#
loop_
_entity.id
_entity.type
_entity.pdbx_description
1 polymer ?
#
loop_
_entity_poly.entity_id
_entity_poly.type
_entity_poly.pdbx_seq_one_letter_code
_entity_poly.pdbx_strand_id
1 'polypeptide(L)'
;MTVFILLACLGGVLVGLSRQLNGRLSISTTPLIASFWNHVIGFAALTCLGLFVGGLLPAGAAEAPWYAYLGGSIGVVFVAAGSWVIARIGAVNSALLIIGGQMVTGVAFD
;
A
#
# COMPACT_ATOMS: atom_id res chain seq x y z
N MET A 1 20.30 11.71 -10.26
CA MET A 1 19.91 10.29 -10.44
C MET A 1 20.14 9.44 -9.20
N THR A 2 21.28 9.56 -8.52
CA THR A 2 21.60 8.79 -7.30
C THR A 2 20.54 8.90 -6.19
N VAL A 3 20.02 10.11 -5.91
CA VAL A 3 18.97 10.32 -4.89
C VAL A 3 17.71 9.51 -5.18
N PHE A 4 17.24 9.48 -6.44
CA PHE A 4 16.05 8.72 -6.82
C PHE A 4 16.26 7.21 -6.68
N ILE A 5 17.47 6.71 -6.99
CA ILE A 5 17.82 5.30 -6.78
C ILE A 5 17.76 4.96 -5.28
N LEU A 6 18.35 5.80 -4.43
CA LEU A 6 18.31 5.61 -2.98
C LEU A 6 16.88 5.62 -2.43
N LEU A 7 16.03 6.54 -2.90
CA LEU A 7 14.62 6.58 -2.52
C LEU A 7 13.86 5.33 -2.99
N ALA A 8 14.14 4.82 -4.18
CA ALA A 8 13.54 3.59 -4.68
C ALA A 8 13.96 2.37 -3.85
N CYS A 9 15.25 2.25 -3.50
CA CYS A 9 15.75 1.20 -2.62
C CYS A 9 15.11 1.28 -1.23
N LEU A 10 15.06 2.47 -0.63
CA LEU A 10 14.42 2.71 0.66
C LEU A 10 12.93 2.35 0.61
N GLY A 11 12.22 2.77 -0.44
CA GLY A 11 10.82 2.43 -0.67
C GLY A 11 10.61 0.92 -0.74
N GLY A 12 11.46 0.20 -1.47
CA GLY A 12 11.44 -1.26 -1.53
C GLY A 12 11.60 -1.92 -0.16
N VAL A 13 12.57 -1.47 0.64
CA VAL A 13 12.79 -1.95 2.01
C VAL A 13 11.57 -1.69 2.89
N LEU A 14 11.03 -0.46 2.89
CA LEU A 14 9.88 -0.09 3.71
C LEU A 14 8.61 -0.87 3.31
N VAL A 15 8.37 -1.04 2.01
CA VAL A 15 7.24 -1.85 1.51
C VAL A 15 7.40 -3.31 1.90
N GLY A 16 8.60 -3.88 1.80
CA GLY A 16 8.88 -5.25 2.24
C GLY A 16 8.61 -5.44 3.73
N LEU A 17 9.12 -4.53 4.57
CA LEU A 17 8.89 -4.54 6.01
C LEU A 17 7.40 -4.42 6.35
N SER A 18 6.69 -3.47 5.74
CA SER A 18 5.25 -3.27 5.94
C SER A 18 4.45 -4.54 5.63
N ARG A 19 4.71 -5.17 4.48
CA ARG A 19 4.04 -6.43 4.11
C ARG A 19 4.33 -7.55 5.10
N GLN A 20 5.57 -7.68 5.56
CA GLN A 20 5.94 -8.71 6.52
C GLN A 20 5.27 -8.49 7.89
N LEU A 21 5.20 -7.24 8.36
CA LEU A 21 4.49 -6.88 9.59
C LEU A 21 3.00 -7.17 9.48
N ASN A 22 2.35 -6.74 8.39
CA ASN A 22 0.93 -7.00 8.16
C ASN A 22 0.63 -8.52 8.04
N GLY A 23 1.54 -9.28 7.41
CA GLY A 23 1.45 -10.73 7.36
C GLY A 23 1.57 -11.41 8.72
N ARG A 24 2.46 -10.92 9.58
CA ARG A 24 2.56 -11.43 10.97
C ARG A 24 1.31 -11.07 11.78
N LEU A 25 0.81 -9.85 11.62
CA LEU A 25 -0.42 -9.40 12.28
C LEU A 25 -1.65 -10.18 11.79
N SER A 26 -1.70 -10.58 10.51
CA SER A 26 -2.80 -11.37 9.97
C SER A 26 -2.86 -12.78 10.55
N ILE A 27 -1.70 -13.36 10.90
CA ILE A 27 -1.59 -14.67 11.57
C ILE A 27 -2.12 -14.59 13.00
N SER A 28 -1.85 -13.51 13.74
CA SER A 28 -2.31 -13.34 15.12
C SER A 28 -3.73 -12.79 15.25
N THR A 29 -4.29 -12.25 14.17
CA THR A 29 -5.63 -11.64 14.14
C THR A 29 -6.42 -12.13 12.93
N THR A 30 -6.66 -11.25 11.94
CA THR A 30 -7.19 -11.58 10.63
C THR A 30 -6.56 -10.65 9.57
N PRO A 31 -6.56 -11.01 8.28
CA PRO A 31 -6.05 -10.14 7.23
C PRO A 31 -6.78 -8.79 7.13
N LEU A 32 -8.09 -8.76 7.43
CA LEU A 32 -8.86 -7.51 7.47
C LEU A 32 -8.45 -6.62 8.64
N ILE A 33 -8.18 -7.20 9.83
CA ILE A 33 -7.68 -6.43 10.98
C ILE A 33 -6.29 -5.86 10.69
N ALA A 34 -5.41 -6.65 10.05
CA ALA A 34 -4.11 -6.16 9.61
C ALA A 34 -4.23 -4.99 8.63
N SER A 35 -5.12 -5.10 7.65
CA SER A 35 -5.40 -4.02 6.69
C SER A 35 -6.00 -2.77 7.35
N PHE A 36 -6.91 -2.95 8.31
CA PHE A 36 -7.51 -1.87 9.10
C PHE A 36 -6.42 -1.07 9.83
N TRP A 37 -5.55 -1.73 10.60
CA TRP A 37 -4.48 -1.03 11.31
C TRP A 37 -3.47 -0.37 10.37
N ASN A 38 -3.13 -1.02 9.25
CA ASN A 38 -2.29 -0.42 8.23
C ASN A 38 -2.88 0.88 7.68
N HIS A 39 -4.19 0.91 7.41
CA HIS A 39 -4.87 2.12 6.90
C HIS A 39 -5.09 3.17 7.98
N VAL A 40 -5.45 2.81 9.20
CA VAL A 40 -5.65 3.76 10.30
C VAL A 40 -4.35 4.49 10.65
N ILE A 41 -3.24 3.76 10.76
CA ILE A 41 -1.93 4.36 11.05
C ILE A 41 -1.48 5.23 9.86
N GLY A 42 -1.62 4.74 8.63
CA GLY A 42 -1.31 5.51 7.42
C GLY A 42 -2.14 6.79 7.32
N PHE A 43 -3.44 6.70 7.59
CA PHE A 43 -4.36 7.84 7.60
C PHE A 43 -3.95 8.88 8.65
N ALA A 44 -3.67 8.46 9.89
CA ALA A 44 -3.22 9.37 10.93
C ALA A 44 -1.89 10.05 10.56
N ALA A 45 -0.91 9.28 10.09
CA ALA A 45 0.40 9.81 9.70
C ALA A 45 0.30 10.80 8.54
N LEU A 46 -0.44 10.46 7.48
CA LEU A 46 -0.64 11.33 6.32
C LEU A 46 -1.46 12.58 6.67
N THR A 47 -2.43 12.47 7.57
CA THR A 47 -3.21 13.63 8.05
C THR A 47 -2.31 14.58 8.83
N CYS A 48 -1.53 14.08 9.79
CA CYS A 48 -0.58 14.90 10.55
C CYS A 48 0.45 15.57 9.64
N LEU A 49 0.99 14.85 8.67
CA LEU A 49 1.93 15.41 7.69
C LEU A 49 1.26 16.49 6.82
N GLY A 50 0.05 16.23 6.32
CA GLY A 50 -0.72 17.19 5.52
C GLY A 50 -1.05 18.48 6.28
N LEU A 51 -1.40 18.36 7.57
CA LEU A 51 -1.61 19.51 8.45
C LEU A 51 -0.31 20.28 8.70
N PHE A 52 0.80 19.57 8.95
CA PHE A 52 2.11 20.18 9.20
C PHE A 52 2.65 20.95 7.99
N VAL A 53 2.49 20.40 6.79
CA VAL A 53 2.94 21.03 5.54
C VAL A 53 1.94 22.08 5.03
N GLY A 54 0.69 22.07 5.52
CA GLY A 54 -0.35 23.03 5.14
C GLY A 54 -1.10 22.69 3.85
N GLY A 55 -1.08 21.42 3.42
CA GLY A 55 -1.64 20.94 2.14
C GLY A 55 -2.63 19.79 2.28
N LEU A 56 -3.27 19.63 3.44
CA LEU A 56 -4.17 18.49 3.72
C LEU A 56 -5.30 18.37 2.69
N LEU A 57 -5.90 19.50 2.30
CA LEU A 57 -6.95 19.57 1.28
C LEU A 57 -6.47 20.48 0.14
N PRO A 58 -5.91 19.93 -0.94
CA PRO A 58 -5.47 20.72 -2.09
C PRO A 58 -6.66 21.33 -2.83
N ALA A 59 -6.43 22.48 -3.47
CA ALA A 59 -7.40 23.07 -4.39
C ALA A 59 -7.70 22.07 -5.53
N GLY A 60 -8.97 21.92 -5.92
CA GLY A 60 -9.37 20.92 -6.92
C GLY A 60 -9.84 19.58 -6.33
N ALA A 61 -9.74 19.36 -5.01
CA ALA A 61 -10.15 18.10 -4.39
C ALA A 61 -11.67 17.86 -4.56
N ALA A 62 -12.51 18.86 -4.32
CA ALA A 62 -13.96 18.69 -4.43
C ALA A 62 -14.43 18.46 -5.87
N GLU A 63 -13.65 18.93 -6.85
CA GLU A 63 -13.89 18.83 -8.28
C GLU A 63 -13.39 17.51 -8.87
N ALA A 64 -12.58 16.75 -8.12
CA ALA A 64 -12.07 15.46 -8.57
C ALA A 64 -13.22 14.46 -8.78
N PRO A 65 -13.17 13.64 -9.84
CA PRO A 65 -14.21 12.65 -10.10
C PRO A 65 -14.28 11.64 -8.95
N TRP A 66 -15.49 11.19 -8.62
CA TRP A 66 -15.74 10.32 -7.46
C TRP A 66 -14.87 9.04 -7.46
N TYR A 67 -14.55 8.49 -8.64
CA TYR A 67 -13.73 7.28 -8.74
C TYR A 67 -12.26 7.49 -8.33
N ALA A 68 -11.76 8.74 -8.31
CA ALA A 68 -10.41 9.04 -7.82
C ALA A 68 -10.25 8.69 -6.33
N TYR A 69 -11.36 8.68 -5.58
CA TYR A 69 -11.39 8.34 -4.16
C TYR A 69 -11.46 6.83 -3.87
N LEU A 70 -11.63 5.99 -4.89
CA LEU A 70 -11.67 4.54 -4.72
C LEU A 70 -10.32 3.92 -4.39
N GLY A 71 -9.22 4.65 -4.58
CA GLY A 71 -7.87 4.18 -4.30
C GLY A 71 -7.70 3.66 -2.86
N GLY A 72 -8.33 4.31 -1.88
CA GLY A 72 -8.32 3.86 -0.48
C GLY A 72 -9.03 2.52 -0.29
N SER A 73 -10.25 2.37 -0.82
CA SER A 73 -11.01 1.11 -0.77
C SER A 73 -10.31 -0.04 -1.50
N ILE A 74 -9.73 0.21 -2.66
CA ILE A 74 -8.92 -0.79 -3.40
C ILE A 74 -7.67 -1.14 -2.58
N GLY A 75 -7.04 -0.16 -1.95
CA GLY A 75 -5.92 -0.34 -1.04
C GLY A 75 -6.24 -1.27 0.14
N VAL A 76 -7.42 -1.13 0.76
CA VAL A 76 -7.87 -2.01 1.85
C VAL A 76 -7.91 -3.47 1.40
N VAL A 77 -8.50 -3.72 0.23
CA VAL A 77 -8.58 -5.08 -0.35
C VAL A 77 -7.19 -5.60 -0.70
N PHE A 78 -6.35 -4.77 -1.32
CA PHE A 78 -4.99 -5.12 -1.69
C PHE A 78 -4.13 -5.50 -0.48
N VAL A 79 -4.17 -4.70 0.59
CA VAL A 79 -3.41 -4.99 1.82
C VAL A 79 -3.95 -6.23 2.52
N ALA A 80 -5.27 -6.42 2.59
CA ALA A 80 -5.85 -7.61 3.20
C ALA A 80 -5.46 -8.89 2.43
N ALA A 81 -5.60 -8.89 1.10
CA ALA A 81 -5.20 -10.00 0.25
C ALA A 81 -3.69 -10.27 0.37
N GLY A 82 -2.86 -9.23 0.29
CA GLY A 82 -1.41 -9.35 0.45
C GLY A 82 -1.01 -9.94 1.81
N SER A 83 -1.66 -9.49 2.89
CA SER A 83 -1.40 -9.98 4.25
C SER A 83 -1.82 -11.44 4.45
N TRP A 84 -2.83 -11.89 3.73
CA TRP A 84 -3.26 -13.29 3.72
C TRP A 84 -2.31 -14.18 2.90
N VAL A 85 -1.95 -13.74 1.68
CA VAL A 85 -1.05 -14.50 0.79
C VAL A 85 0.33 -14.65 1.43
N ILE A 86 0.90 -13.55 1.95
CA ILE A 86 2.26 -13.55 2.50
C ILE A 86 2.42 -14.47 3.70
N ALA A 87 1.37 -14.60 4.52
CA ALA A 87 1.34 -15.51 5.66
C ALA A 87 1.37 -16.99 5.25
N ARG A 88 0.95 -17.32 4.02
CA ARG A 88 0.81 -18.70 3.53
C ARG A 88 1.97 -19.16 2.65
N ILE A 89 2.44 -18.30 1.75
CA ILE A 89 3.44 -18.68 0.73
C ILE A 89 4.77 -17.94 0.90
N GLY A 90 4.88 -17.09 1.93
CA GLY A 90 6.07 -16.31 2.22
C GLY A 90 6.23 -15.04 1.37
N ALA A 91 7.16 -14.18 1.77
CA ALA A 91 7.39 -12.86 1.17
C ALA A 91 7.84 -12.93 -0.30
N VAL A 92 8.76 -13.84 -0.63
CA VAL A 92 9.33 -13.96 -1.98
C VAL A 92 8.27 -14.34 -3.01
N ASN A 93 7.52 -15.42 -2.77
CA ASN A 93 6.49 -15.88 -3.70
C ASN A 93 5.36 -14.86 -3.84
N SER A 94 4.98 -14.19 -2.75
CA SER A 94 3.98 -13.11 -2.79
C SER A 94 4.45 -11.93 -3.64
N ALA A 95 5.72 -11.53 -3.52
CA ALA A 95 6.29 -10.47 -4.33
C ALA A 95 6.34 -10.85 -5.81
N LEU A 96 6.74 -12.09 -6.14
CA LEU A 96 6.75 -12.59 -7.51
C LEU A 96 5.36 -12.56 -8.15
N LEU A 97 4.32 -13.00 -7.43
CA LEU A 97 2.94 -12.94 -7.93
C LEU A 97 2.46 -11.51 -8.16
N ILE A 98 2.77 -10.58 -7.23
CA ILE A 98 2.39 -9.18 -7.38
C ILE A 98 3.08 -8.56 -8.60
N ILE A 99 4.40 -8.73 -8.73
CA ILE A 99 5.19 -8.18 -9.84
C ILE A 99 4.72 -8.81 -11.16
N GLY A 100 4.53 -10.13 -11.21
CA GLY A 100 4.02 -10.83 -12.39
C GLY A 100 2.65 -10.33 -12.81
N GLY A 101 1.73 -10.13 -11.87
CA GLY A 101 0.42 -9.53 -12.13
C GLY A 101 0.54 -8.11 -12.69
N GLN A 102 1.38 -7.27 -12.09
CA GLN A 102 1.65 -5.91 -12.59
C GLN A 102 2.21 -5.91 -14.02
N MET A 103 3.11 -6.84 -14.35
CA MET A 103 3.67 -6.98 -15.71
C MET A 103 2.63 -7.43 -16.72
N VAL A 104 1.83 -8.45 -16.39
CA VAL A 104 0.76 -8.95 -17.28
C VAL A 104 -0.30 -7.88 -17.51
N THR A 105 -0.73 -7.19 -16.46
CA THR A 105 -1.65 -6.05 -16.58
C THR A 105 -1.04 -4.93 -17.40
N GLY A 106 0.25 -4.61 -17.21
CA GLY A 106 0.96 -3.62 -18.01
C GLY A 106 0.88 -3.92 -19.50
N VAL A 107 1.15 -5.17 -19.90
CA VAL A 107 1.05 -5.59 -21.31
C VAL A 107 -0.39 -5.60 -21.83
N ALA A 108 -1.38 -5.91 -20.98
CA ALA A 108 -2.78 -5.94 -21.40
C ALA A 108 -3.39 -4.55 -21.64
N PHE A 109 -2.82 -3.51 -21.03
CA PHE A 109 -3.29 -2.12 -21.11
C PHE A 109 -2.37 -1.21 -21.95
N ASP A 110 -1.24 -1.74 -22.44
CA ASP A 110 -0.40 -1.11 -23.47
C ASP A 110 -1.09 -1.17 -24.85
#